data_AF-A0A2A2RBV8-F1
#
_entry.id   AF-A0A2A2RBV8-F1
#
_cell.length_a   1.000
_cell.length_b   1.000
_cell.length_c   1.000
_cell.angle_alpha   90.00
_cell.angle_beta   90.00
_cell.angle_gamma   90.00
#
_symmetry.space_group_name_H-M   'P 1'
#
loop_
_entity.id
_entity.type
_entity.pdbx_description
1 polymer ?
#
loop_
_entity_poly.entity_id
_entity_poly.type
_entity_poly.pdbx_seq_one_letter_code
_entity_poly.pdbx_strand_id
1 'polypeptide(L)'
;MSKRIHFKNPIIMKIKPAHLILAAILAHLSALPLLRSEEKPTPAAIQMKHIGKDFKALSAQISDIAKKESSLAIVDSMRTAVSSSKTLIPDPATKLDGEASKKYMREYMKGLEELDGALLDLKKSISVGDVPAAQSKLASINKLKKTYHSDLR
;
A
#
# COMPACT_ATOMS: atom_id res chain seq x y z
N MET A 1 -7.95 -41.71 41.76
CA MET A 1 -8.70 -42.72 40.97
C MET A 1 -10.09 -42.87 41.57
N SER A 2 -11.13 -42.80 40.72
CA SER A 2 -12.54 -43.26 40.94
C SER A 2 -13.34 -42.57 42.05
N LYS A 3 -14.66 -42.31 41.95
CA LYS A 3 -15.72 -42.49 40.95
C LYS A 3 -16.92 -41.67 41.51
N ARG A 4 -17.51 -40.78 40.71
CA ARG A 4 -18.84 -40.91 40.07
C ARG A 4 -20.12 -40.81 40.95
N ILE A 5 -20.87 -39.73 40.69
CA ILE A 5 -22.32 -39.56 40.35
C ILE A 5 -23.36 -40.15 41.36
N HIS A 6 -24.40 -39.43 41.83
CA HIS A 6 -25.68 -39.04 41.19
C HIS A 6 -26.53 -38.36 42.31
N PHE A 7 -27.53 -37.47 42.12
CA PHE A 7 -28.79 -37.60 41.35
C PHE A 7 -29.60 -36.27 41.41
N LYS A 8 -30.27 -35.92 40.30
CA LYS A 8 -31.63 -35.32 40.12
C LYS A 8 -32.08 -34.03 40.87
N ASN A 9 -32.33 -32.98 40.06
CA ASN A 9 -33.44 -31.97 40.02
C ASN A 9 -34.69 -32.24 40.89
N PRO A 10 -35.55 -31.23 41.27
CA PRO A 10 -36.07 -30.17 40.37
C PRO A 10 -36.47 -28.78 40.96
N ILE A 11 -36.65 -27.81 40.03
CA ILE A 11 -37.69 -26.77 39.92
C ILE A 11 -38.22 -26.13 41.21
N ILE A 12 -38.00 -24.81 41.42
CA ILE A 12 -39.09 -23.86 41.75
C ILE A 12 -38.79 -22.47 41.15
N MET A 13 -39.64 -22.14 40.17
CA MET A 13 -39.87 -20.84 39.54
C MET A 13 -40.41 -19.81 40.55
N LYS A 14 -39.79 -18.62 40.62
CA LYS A 14 -40.42 -17.42 41.19
C LYS A 14 -40.11 -16.22 40.30
N ILE A 15 -40.98 -16.02 39.31
CA ILE A 15 -41.11 -14.79 38.55
C ILE A 15 -41.80 -13.78 39.47
N LYS A 16 -41.27 -12.57 39.56
CA LYS A 16 -42.05 -11.39 39.99
C LYS A 16 -41.85 -10.28 38.96
N PRO A 17 -42.95 -9.74 38.40
CA PRO A 17 -42.90 -8.63 37.47
C PRO A 17 -42.91 -7.29 38.23
N ALA A 18 -42.70 -6.21 37.47
CA ALA A 18 -42.69 -4.80 37.87
C ALA A 18 -41.28 -4.33 38.30
N HIS A 19 -40.67 -3.34 37.67
CA HIS A 19 -41.23 -2.11 37.12
C HIS A 19 -40.48 -1.67 35.85
N LEU A 20 -41.28 -1.36 34.83
CA LEU A 20 -40.86 -0.72 33.59
C LEU A 20 -41.14 0.78 33.76
N ILE A 21 -40.15 1.58 34.18
CA ILE A 21 -40.20 3.04 34.08
C ILE A 21 -38.82 3.60 33.71
N LEU A 22 -38.70 3.94 32.43
CA LEU A 22 -38.28 5.25 31.92
C LEU A 22 -36.97 5.86 32.47
N ALA A 23 -35.89 5.66 31.72
CA ALA A 23 -34.83 6.66 31.55
C ALA A 23 -34.15 6.46 30.19
N ALA A 24 -34.92 6.61 29.12
CA ALA A 24 -34.36 6.87 27.79
C ALA A 24 -34.16 8.39 27.64
N ILE A 25 -33.18 8.77 26.83
CA ILE A 25 -32.75 10.13 26.47
C ILE A 25 -31.63 10.66 27.39
N LEU A 26 -30.38 10.36 27.03
CA LEU A 26 -29.42 11.37 26.53
C LEU A 26 -28.08 10.73 26.13
N ALA A 27 -28.07 9.93 25.06
CA ALA A 27 -26.82 9.39 24.51
C ALA A 27 -26.94 9.24 22.98
N HIS A 28 -27.31 10.31 22.27
CA HIS A 28 -27.46 10.28 20.81
C HIS A 28 -26.66 11.41 20.15
N LEU A 29 -25.41 11.63 20.57
CA LEU A 29 -24.50 12.55 19.87
C LEU A 29 -23.09 11.95 19.66
N SER A 30 -23.03 10.65 19.35
CA SER A 30 -21.78 9.96 19.03
C SER A 30 -21.95 9.00 17.85
N ALA A 31 -22.59 9.46 16.78
CA ALA A 31 -22.56 8.76 15.50
C ALA A 31 -22.85 9.72 14.34
N LEU A 32 -22.04 10.78 14.20
CA LEU A 32 -21.75 11.24 12.86
C LEU A 32 -20.72 10.23 12.33
N PRO A 33 -21.08 9.32 11.40
CA PRO A 33 -20.06 8.72 10.58
C PRO A 33 -19.42 9.91 9.87
N LEU A 34 -18.18 10.24 10.26
CA LEU A 34 -17.34 11.09 9.46
C LEU A 34 -17.30 10.39 8.10
N LEU A 35 -18.12 10.86 7.16
CA LEU A 35 -18.02 10.51 5.75
C LEU A 35 -16.68 11.08 5.31
N ARG A 36 -15.61 10.35 5.66
CA ARG A 36 -14.33 10.47 4.99
C ARG A 36 -14.66 10.09 3.56
N SER A 37 -14.81 11.10 2.72
CA SER A 37 -14.88 10.90 1.28
C SER A 37 -13.56 10.23 0.94
N GLU A 38 -13.58 8.90 0.82
CA GLU A 38 -12.48 8.10 0.28
C GLU A 38 -12.41 8.47 -1.20
N GLU A 39 -11.79 9.60 -1.48
CA GLU A 39 -11.52 10.07 -2.83
C GLU A 39 -10.79 8.95 -3.54
N LYS A 40 -11.42 8.38 -4.57
CA LYS A 40 -10.89 7.20 -5.25
C LYS A 40 -9.52 7.59 -5.82
N PRO A 41 -8.47 6.78 -5.57
CA PRO A 41 -7.14 7.11 -6.08
C PRO A 41 -7.18 7.14 -7.59
N THR A 42 -6.54 8.15 -8.18
CA THR A 42 -6.49 8.27 -9.63
C THR A 42 -5.61 7.20 -10.26
N PRO A 43 -5.75 6.94 -11.57
CA PRO A 43 -4.97 5.92 -12.24
C PRO A 43 -3.45 6.08 -12.01
N ALA A 44 -2.92 7.31 -12.07
CA ALA A 44 -1.51 7.57 -11.82
C ALA A 44 -1.11 7.22 -10.38
N ALA A 45 -1.93 7.60 -9.40
CA ALA A 45 -1.71 7.27 -7.99
C ALA A 45 -1.75 5.76 -7.72
N ILE A 46 -2.63 5.02 -8.41
CA ILE A 46 -2.70 3.55 -8.35
C ILE A 46 -1.38 2.92 -8.82
N GLN A 47 -0.84 3.38 -9.95
CA GLN A 47 0.43 2.85 -10.47
C GLN A 47 1.61 3.18 -9.54
N MET A 48 1.68 4.40 -8.99
CA MET A 48 2.71 4.77 -8.02
C MET A 48 2.63 3.92 -6.74
N LYS A 49 1.40 3.64 -6.26
CA LYS A 49 1.18 2.73 -5.12
C LYS A 49 1.64 1.31 -5.45
N HIS A 50 1.40 0.84 -6.67
CA HIS A 50 1.84 -0.48 -7.12
C HIS A 50 3.38 -0.58 -7.10
N ILE A 51 4.08 0.40 -7.70
CA ILE A 51 5.54 0.51 -7.65
C ILE A 51 6.05 0.50 -6.20
N GLY A 52 5.39 1.25 -5.29
CA GLY A 52 5.76 1.29 -3.88
C GLY A 52 5.61 -0.06 -3.17
N LYS A 53 4.52 -0.79 -3.44
CA LYS A 53 4.27 -2.12 -2.88
C LYS A 53 5.30 -3.14 -3.38
N ASP A 54 5.55 -3.15 -4.67
CA ASP A 54 6.50 -4.06 -5.32
C ASP A 54 7.93 -3.79 -4.85
N PHE A 55 8.31 -2.51 -4.74
CA PHE A 55 9.60 -2.13 -4.17
C PHE A 55 9.80 -2.69 -2.75
N LYS A 56 8.76 -2.63 -1.91
CA LYS A 56 8.80 -3.17 -0.54
C LYS A 56 8.94 -4.69 -0.56
N ALA A 57 8.19 -5.37 -1.43
CA ALA A 57 8.27 -6.82 -1.58
C ALA A 57 9.66 -7.25 -2.07
N LEU A 58 10.21 -6.57 -3.08
CA LEU A 58 11.55 -6.81 -3.60
C LEU A 58 12.61 -6.62 -2.52
N SER A 59 12.55 -5.52 -1.78
CA SER A 59 13.46 -5.23 -0.67
C SER A 59 13.51 -6.34 0.38
N ALA A 60 12.40 -7.02 0.63
CA ALA A 60 12.33 -8.09 1.61
C ALA A 60 12.98 -9.40 1.15
N GLN A 61 13.15 -9.61 -0.16
CA GLN A 61 13.62 -10.88 -0.72
C GLN A 61 14.87 -10.77 -1.60
N ILE A 62 15.38 -9.56 -1.87
CA ILE A 62 16.48 -9.33 -2.82
C ILE A 62 17.79 -10.04 -2.42
N SER A 63 17.99 -10.31 -1.14
CA SER A 63 19.15 -11.03 -0.62
C SER A 63 19.03 -12.54 -0.72
N ASP A 64 17.85 -13.06 -1.02
CA ASP A 64 17.58 -14.50 -1.13
C ASP A 64 17.73 -14.96 -2.58
N ILE A 65 18.80 -15.73 -2.84
CA ILE A 65 19.10 -16.28 -4.16
C ILE A 65 18.01 -17.26 -4.61
N ALA A 66 17.35 -17.98 -3.69
CA ALA A 66 16.25 -18.88 -4.02
C ALA A 66 15.00 -18.11 -4.52
N LYS A 67 14.94 -16.80 -4.29
CA LYS A 67 13.87 -15.91 -4.76
C LYS A 67 14.24 -15.16 -6.04
N LYS A 68 15.33 -15.50 -6.72
CA LYS A 68 15.78 -14.81 -7.95
C LYS A 68 14.67 -14.62 -8.98
N GLU A 69 13.94 -15.68 -9.33
CA GLU A 69 12.85 -15.61 -10.32
C GLU A 69 11.70 -14.71 -9.86
N SER A 70 11.27 -14.86 -8.61
CA SER A 70 10.28 -13.97 -7.98
C SER A 70 10.75 -12.51 -8.00
N SER A 71 12.02 -12.25 -7.67
CA SER A 71 12.60 -10.91 -7.69
C SER A 71 12.62 -10.30 -9.08
N LEU A 72 12.95 -11.09 -10.11
CA LEU A 72 12.87 -10.64 -11.51
C LEU A 72 11.43 -10.30 -11.92
N ALA A 73 10.45 -11.13 -11.53
CA ALA A 73 9.04 -10.88 -11.81
C ALA A 73 8.53 -9.59 -11.14
N ILE A 74 8.96 -9.31 -9.90
CA ILE A 74 8.62 -8.06 -9.22
C ILE A 74 9.24 -6.86 -9.95
N VAL A 75 10.50 -6.94 -10.38
CA VAL A 75 11.11 -5.86 -11.17
C VAL A 75 10.35 -5.62 -12.47
N ASP A 76 9.92 -6.67 -13.16
CA ASP A 76 9.11 -6.54 -14.37
C ASP A 76 7.73 -5.90 -14.10
N SER A 77 7.07 -6.29 -13.00
CA SER A 77 5.82 -5.65 -12.55
C SER A 77 6.00 -4.16 -12.29
N MET A 78 7.08 -3.76 -11.61
CA MET A 78 7.42 -2.34 -11.39
C MET A 78 7.61 -1.61 -12.72
N ARG A 79 8.32 -2.20 -13.68
CA ARG A 79 8.56 -1.58 -14.99
C ARG A 79 7.28 -1.43 -15.80
N THR A 80 6.37 -2.41 -15.74
CA THR A 80 5.04 -2.29 -16.33
C THR A 80 4.27 -1.12 -15.71
N ALA A 81 4.27 -0.99 -14.39
CA ALA A 81 3.61 0.12 -13.71
C ALA A 81 4.23 1.49 -14.07
N VAL A 82 5.56 1.56 -14.22
CA VAL A 82 6.26 2.76 -14.72
C VAL A 82 5.81 3.09 -16.15
N SER A 83 5.79 2.10 -17.04
CA SER A 83 5.33 2.29 -18.42
C SER A 83 3.88 2.77 -18.49
N SER A 84 2.98 2.18 -17.69
CA SER A 84 1.60 2.66 -17.59
C SER A 84 1.54 4.10 -17.07
N SER A 85 2.34 4.44 -16.06
CA SER A 85 2.39 5.79 -15.48
C SER A 85 2.81 6.87 -16.48
N LYS A 86 3.71 6.54 -17.42
CA LYS A 86 4.14 7.47 -18.48
C LYS A 86 2.98 7.93 -19.39
N THR A 87 1.89 7.16 -19.43
CA THR A 87 0.69 7.48 -20.23
C THR A 87 -0.38 8.25 -19.47
N LEU A 88 -0.16 8.53 -18.18
CA LEU A 88 -1.16 9.09 -17.28
C LEU A 88 -0.79 10.52 -16.89
N ILE A 89 -1.82 11.34 -16.70
CA ILE A 89 -1.67 12.68 -16.12
C ILE A 89 -1.96 12.56 -14.61
N PRO A 90 -0.97 12.86 -13.74
CA PRO A 90 -1.18 12.84 -12.30
C PRO A 90 -1.95 14.08 -11.83
N ASP A 91 -2.75 13.93 -10.78
CA ASP A 91 -3.66 14.96 -10.26
C ASP A 91 -3.02 16.31 -9.95
N PRO A 92 -1.77 16.39 -9.43
CA PRO A 92 -1.15 17.69 -9.25
C PRO A 92 -1.02 18.44 -10.58
N ALA A 93 -0.69 17.75 -11.68
CA ALA A 93 -0.57 18.37 -13.00
C ALA A 93 -1.90 18.89 -13.54
N THR A 94 -3.03 18.26 -13.18
CA THR A 94 -4.38 18.72 -13.60
C THR A 94 -4.84 19.96 -12.85
N LYS A 95 -4.21 20.26 -11.71
CA LYS A 95 -4.53 21.42 -10.85
C LYS A 95 -3.62 22.62 -11.11
N LEU A 96 -2.55 22.42 -11.90
CA LEU A 96 -1.63 23.45 -12.33
C LEU A 96 -2.00 23.95 -13.72
N ASP A 97 -1.69 25.20 -14.03
CA ASP A 97 -1.90 25.81 -15.34
C ASP A 97 -0.57 26.17 -16.03
N GLY A 98 -0.66 26.48 -17.32
CA GLY A 98 0.43 27.04 -18.12
C GLY A 98 1.78 26.33 -17.97
N GLU A 99 2.81 27.10 -17.62
CA GLU A 99 4.18 26.61 -17.49
C GLU A 99 4.38 25.74 -16.23
N ALA A 100 3.59 25.93 -15.18
CA ALA A 100 3.70 25.12 -13.96
C ALA A 100 3.31 23.67 -14.23
N SER A 101 2.20 23.45 -14.95
CA SER A 101 1.78 22.11 -15.38
C SER A 101 2.82 21.45 -16.30
N LYS A 102 3.37 22.22 -17.26
CA LYS A 102 4.44 21.72 -18.14
C LYS A 102 5.71 21.34 -17.37
N LYS A 103 6.16 22.19 -16.44
CA LYS A 103 7.33 21.91 -15.59
C LYS A 103 7.10 20.65 -14.75
N TYR A 104 5.93 20.52 -14.14
CA TYR A 104 5.57 19.33 -13.37
C TYR A 104 5.66 18.08 -14.25
N MET A 105 5.03 18.10 -15.44
CA MET A 105 5.02 16.95 -16.33
C MET A 105 6.41 16.57 -16.83
N ARG A 106 7.29 17.53 -17.09
CA ARG A 106 8.70 17.27 -17.45
C ARG A 106 9.43 16.53 -16.33
N GLU A 107 9.36 17.02 -15.10
CA GLU A 107 10.02 16.38 -13.95
C GLU A 107 9.40 15.01 -13.63
N TYR A 108 8.08 14.87 -13.78
CA TYR A 108 7.39 13.60 -13.62
C TYR A 108 7.86 12.55 -14.63
N MET A 109 7.92 12.90 -15.93
CA MET A 109 8.41 12.00 -16.97
C MET A 109 9.87 11.63 -16.76
N LYS A 110 10.72 12.62 -16.43
CA LYS A 110 12.13 12.40 -16.11
C LYS A 110 12.31 11.41 -14.97
N GLY A 111 11.54 11.56 -13.89
CA GLY A 111 11.59 10.62 -12.77
C GLY A 111 11.18 9.20 -13.14
N LEU A 112 10.20 9.03 -14.03
CA LEU A 112 9.80 7.72 -14.55
C LEU A 112 10.86 7.11 -15.47
N GLU A 113 11.55 7.91 -16.28
CA GLU A 113 12.65 7.44 -17.14
C GLU A 113 13.86 6.99 -16.33
N GLU A 114 14.28 7.79 -15.35
CA GLU A 114 15.38 7.43 -14.47
C GLU A 114 15.04 6.18 -13.63
N LEU A 115 13.79 6.05 -13.20
CA LEU A 115 13.34 4.86 -12.46
C LEU A 115 13.34 3.61 -13.35
N ASP A 116 12.85 3.69 -14.58
CA ASP A 116 12.88 2.56 -15.53
C ASP A 116 14.32 2.12 -15.84
N GLY A 117 15.24 3.06 -16.05
CA GLY A 117 16.66 2.78 -16.24
C GLY A 117 17.28 2.08 -15.03
N ALA A 118 17.04 2.59 -13.83
CA ALA A 118 17.56 1.99 -12.60
C ALA A 118 16.97 0.58 -12.35
N LEU A 119 15.70 0.35 -12.69
CA LEU A 119 15.07 -0.97 -12.62
C LEU A 119 15.65 -1.95 -13.63
N LEU A 120 15.97 -1.50 -14.85
CA LEU A 120 16.63 -2.32 -15.85
C LEU A 120 18.02 -2.77 -15.38
N ASP A 121 18.79 -1.88 -14.77
CA ASP A 121 20.10 -2.22 -14.23
C ASP A 121 20.02 -3.12 -13.00
N LEU A 122 19.00 -2.95 -12.15
CA LEU A 122 18.72 -3.88 -11.06
C LEU A 122 18.39 -5.27 -11.61
N LYS A 123 17.55 -5.35 -12.66
CA LYS A 123 17.21 -6.61 -13.33
C LYS A 123 18.47 -7.33 -13.80
N LYS A 124 19.42 -6.63 -14.44
CA LYS A 124 20.69 -7.21 -14.89
C LYS A 124 21.49 -7.84 -13.73
N SER A 125 21.62 -7.14 -12.60
CA SER A 125 22.32 -7.68 -11.41
C SER A 125 21.64 -8.90 -10.82
N ILE A 126 20.31 -8.90 -10.72
CA ILE A 126 19.54 -10.07 -10.25
C ILE A 126 19.74 -11.25 -11.21
N SER A 127 19.68 -11.00 -12.53
CA SER A 127 19.83 -12.03 -13.56
C SER A 127 21.16 -12.78 -13.49
N VAL A 128 22.26 -12.11 -13.11
CA VAL A 128 23.58 -12.74 -12.94
C VAL A 128 23.84 -13.24 -11.51
N GLY A 129 22.89 -13.04 -10.58
CA GLY A 129 23.01 -13.49 -9.19
C GLY A 129 23.93 -12.62 -8.31
N ASP A 130 24.25 -11.39 -8.75
CA ASP A 130 25.09 -10.47 -8.00
C ASP A 130 24.26 -9.75 -6.92
N VAL A 131 24.13 -10.41 -5.76
CA VAL A 131 23.35 -9.92 -4.61
C VAL A 131 23.89 -8.58 -4.08
N PRO A 132 25.20 -8.38 -3.85
CA PRO A 132 25.73 -7.09 -3.40
C PRO A 132 25.40 -5.94 -4.37
N ALA A 133 25.57 -6.15 -5.68
CA ALA A 133 25.23 -5.12 -6.66
C ALA A 133 23.72 -4.87 -6.74
N ALA A 134 22.89 -5.91 -6.61
CA ALA A 134 21.43 -5.78 -6.58
C ALA A 134 20.97 -4.95 -5.36
N GLN A 135 21.53 -5.21 -4.17
CA GLN A 135 21.23 -4.43 -2.96
C GLN A 135 21.66 -2.97 -3.10
N SER A 136 22.86 -2.72 -3.65
CA SER A 136 23.35 -1.36 -3.92
C SER A 136 22.42 -0.59 -4.87
N LYS A 137 22.02 -1.22 -5.98
CA LYS A 137 21.07 -0.62 -6.94
C LYS A 137 19.70 -0.37 -6.32
N LEU A 138 19.21 -1.29 -5.48
CA LEU A 138 17.94 -1.11 -4.78
C LEU A 138 17.98 0.09 -3.82
N ALA A 139 19.09 0.32 -3.13
CA ALA A 139 19.29 1.49 -2.30
C ALA A 139 19.28 2.80 -3.13
N SER A 140 19.90 2.80 -4.31
CA SER A 140 19.85 3.93 -5.25
C SER A 140 18.42 4.19 -5.75
N ILE A 141 17.65 3.15 -6.09
CA ILE A 141 16.23 3.27 -6.45
C ILE A 141 15.41 3.87 -5.30
N ASN A 142 15.70 3.48 -4.04
CA ASN A 142 15.02 4.07 -2.89
C ASN A 142 15.27 5.59 -2.78
N LYS A 143 16.52 6.02 -3.00
CA LYS A 143 16.88 7.44 -3.01
C LYS A 143 16.12 8.17 -4.13
N LEU A 144 16.16 7.62 -5.34
CA LEU A 144 15.45 8.16 -6.50
C LEU A 144 13.95 8.37 -6.24
N LYS A 145 13.27 7.33 -5.72
CA LYS A 145 11.84 7.41 -5.36
C LYS A 145 11.56 8.50 -4.33
N LYS A 146 12.44 8.67 -3.34
CA LYS A 146 12.28 9.70 -2.31
C LYS A 146 12.47 11.11 -2.89
N THR A 147 13.48 11.30 -3.74
CA THR A 147 13.74 12.59 -4.41
C THR A 147 12.53 13.01 -5.22
N TYR A 148 12.09 12.21 -6.20
CA TYR A 148 10.96 12.60 -7.04
C TYR A 148 9.63 12.69 -6.28
N HIS A 149 9.41 11.86 -5.25
CA HIS A 149 8.21 12.00 -4.42
C HIS A 149 8.22 13.28 -3.58
N SER A 150 9.41 13.80 -3.22
CA SER A 150 9.55 15.08 -2.53
C SER A 150 9.41 16.26 -3.50
N ASP A 151 10.04 16.17 -4.67
CA ASP A 151 10.09 17.25 -5.65
C ASP A 151 8.77 17.47 -6.39
N LEU A 152 7.91 16.44 -6.44
CA LEU A 152 6.61 16.44 -7.12
C LEU A 152 5.43 16.50 -6.13
N ARG A 153 5.67 16.91 -4.89
CA ARG A 153 4.64 17.07 -3.86
C ARG A 153 4.08 18.49 -3.83
#